data_AF-A0A7L1UR56-F1
#
_entry.id   AF-A0A7L1UR56-F1
#
_cell.length_a   1.000
_cell.length_b   1.000
_cell.length_c   1.000
_cell.angle_alpha   90.00
_cell.angle_beta   90.00
_cell.angle_gamma   90.00
#
_symmetry.space_group_name_H-M   'P 1'
#
loop_
_entity.id
_entity.type
_entity.pdbx_description
1 polymer ?
#
loop_
_entity_poly.entity_id
_entity_poly.type
_entity_poly.pdbx_seq_one_letter_code
_entity_poly.pdbx_strand_id
1 'polypeptide(L)'
;NPAFFRSTLPVLPLLLVLSPVNASTCAMGNKTEIRVKYENILSHDIDELVNMSAENRDRCCKNKKYENIKVFFCNDTEEIESLQSMACNMLRFFNKQRISKAFRQKAAFVSCGTLQVLQCKCERPKKEK
;
A
#
# COMPACT_ATOMS: atom_id res chain seq x y z
N ASN A 1 -49.57 34.74 -31.52
CA ASN A 1 -48.12 34.59 -31.37
C ASN A 1 -47.77 33.20 -30.83
N PRO A 2 -47.29 32.30 -31.69
CA PRO A 2 -46.68 31.04 -31.31
C PRO A 2 -45.16 31.22 -31.07
N ALA A 3 -44.59 30.51 -30.11
CA ALA A 3 -43.15 30.22 -30.00
C ALA A 3 -43.06 28.89 -29.24
N PHE A 4 -42.99 27.73 -29.89
CA PHE A 4 -41.82 27.19 -30.62
C PHE A 4 -40.51 27.38 -29.85
N PHE A 5 -40.26 26.51 -28.86
CA PHE A 5 -38.91 26.12 -28.51
C PHE A 5 -38.68 24.68 -28.98
N ARG A 6 -38.07 24.55 -30.16
CA ARG A 6 -37.29 23.38 -30.56
C ARG A 6 -35.83 23.81 -30.63
N SER A 7 -35.00 23.20 -29.79
CA SER A 7 -33.58 22.93 -30.04
C SER A 7 -33.24 21.73 -29.15
N THR A 8 -33.29 20.49 -29.63
CA THR A 8 -32.21 19.74 -30.32
C THR A 8 -30.83 19.93 -29.71
N LEU A 9 -30.21 18.79 -29.42
CA LEU A 9 -28.78 18.50 -29.20
C LEU A 9 -28.34 18.27 -27.74
N PRO A 10 -27.52 17.24 -27.52
CA PRO A 10 -28.00 15.92 -27.11
C PRO A 10 -27.10 15.33 -26.00
N VAL A 11 -27.49 14.19 -25.40
CA VAL A 11 -26.61 13.35 -24.58
C VAL A 11 -25.86 14.11 -23.48
N LEU A 12 -26.45 14.17 -22.29
CA LEU A 12 -25.70 14.44 -21.06
C LEU A 12 -24.47 13.52 -21.10
N PRO A 13 -23.26 14.07 -21.19
CA PRO A 13 -22.12 13.35 -21.73
C PRO A 13 -21.85 12.14 -20.84
N LEU A 14 -21.71 10.98 -21.48
CA LEU A 14 -21.21 9.70 -20.96
C LEU A 14 -19.80 9.78 -20.33
N LEU A 15 -19.36 10.96 -19.89
CA LEU A 15 -18.08 11.25 -19.25
C LEU A 15 -18.05 10.94 -17.73
N LEU A 16 -19.08 10.30 -17.19
CA LEU A 16 -19.01 9.65 -15.87
C LEU A 16 -18.53 8.19 -15.95
N VAL A 17 -18.26 7.69 -17.15
CA VAL A 17 -17.65 6.38 -17.36
C VAL A 17 -16.16 6.65 -17.60
N LEU A 18 -15.31 5.95 -16.84
CA LEU A 18 -13.84 6.07 -16.77
C LEU A 18 -13.26 6.99 -15.68
N SER A 19 -13.83 7.02 -14.47
CA SER A 19 -12.88 6.90 -13.34
C SER A 19 -12.29 5.50 -13.44
N PRO A 20 -10.97 5.32 -13.53
CA PRO A 20 -10.42 3.98 -13.49
C PRO A 20 -10.65 3.46 -12.06
N VAL A 21 -11.79 2.78 -11.86
CA VAL A 21 -12.17 2.13 -10.60
C VAL A 21 -11.13 1.06 -10.21
N ASN A 22 -10.31 0.64 -11.18
CA ASN A 22 -9.23 -0.32 -11.02
C ASN A 22 -7.88 0.22 -11.56
N ALA A 23 -7.62 1.54 -11.52
CA ALA A 23 -6.22 1.95 -11.64
C ALA A 23 -5.52 1.43 -10.40
N SER A 24 -4.65 0.43 -10.56
CA SER A 24 -3.71 0.10 -9.50
C SER A 24 -3.03 1.40 -9.10
N THR A 25 -2.98 1.67 -7.80
CA THR A 25 -2.44 2.94 -7.26
C THR A 25 -0.92 3.04 -7.40
N CYS A 26 -0.34 2.14 -8.20
CA CYS A 26 1.05 2.00 -8.56
C CYS A 26 1.20 2.30 -10.04
N ALA A 27 1.98 3.31 -10.38
CA ALA A 27 2.49 3.43 -11.74
C ALA A 27 3.56 2.34 -11.90
N MET A 28 3.25 1.26 -12.63
CA MET A 28 4.20 0.17 -12.83
C MET A 28 5.43 0.69 -13.58
N GLY A 29 6.49 0.98 -12.83
CA GLY A 29 7.79 1.41 -13.35
C GLY A 29 8.56 0.25 -13.98
N ASN A 30 9.74 0.55 -14.53
CA ASN A 30 10.63 -0.47 -15.05
C ASN A 30 11.07 -1.41 -13.91
N LYS A 31 10.75 -2.71 -14.01
CA LYS A 31 11.10 -3.73 -13.00
C LYS A 31 12.59 -3.76 -12.69
N THR A 32 13.45 -3.49 -13.68
CA THR A 32 14.91 -3.43 -13.49
C THR A 32 15.31 -2.27 -12.59
N GLU A 33 14.71 -1.10 -12.81
CA GLU A 33 14.96 0.08 -11.99
C GLU A 33 14.46 -0.12 -10.54
N ILE A 34 13.27 -0.72 -10.41
CA ILE A 34 12.70 -1.11 -9.11
C ILE A 34 13.67 -2.05 -8.38
N ARG A 35 14.21 -3.07 -9.07
CA ARG A 35 15.17 -4.01 -8.50
C ARG A 35 16.45 -3.31 -8.04
N VAL A 36 17.04 -2.45 -8.88
CA VAL A 36 18.26 -1.70 -8.53
C VAL A 36 18.04 -0.80 -7.32
N LYS A 37 16.89 -0.12 -7.23
CA LYS A 37 16.53 0.70 -6.08
C LYS A 37 16.30 -0.16 -4.83
N TYR A 38 15.66 -1.30 -4.96
CA TYR A 38 15.48 -2.22 -3.86
C TYR A 38 16.82 -2.71 -3.30
N GLU A 39 17.69 -3.24 -4.18
CA GLU A 39 18.99 -3.81 -3.80
C GLU A 39 19.92 -2.76 -3.17
N ASN A 40 19.94 -1.53 -3.70
CA ASN A 40 20.88 -0.50 -3.24
C ASN A 40 20.35 0.42 -2.13
N ILE A 41 19.03 0.52 -1.96
CA ILE A 41 18.42 1.48 -1.05
C ILE A 41 17.66 0.77 0.08
N LEU A 42 16.79 -0.19 -0.25
CA LEU A 42 15.86 -0.76 0.75
C LEU A 42 16.35 -2.02 1.43
N SER A 43 17.21 -2.81 0.78
CA SER A 43 17.68 -4.11 1.29
C SER A 43 18.26 -4.00 2.71
N HIS A 44 19.20 -3.08 2.90
CA HIS A 44 19.86 -2.84 4.17
C HIS A 44 18.87 -2.41 5.27
N ASP A 45 17.91 -1.53 4.93
CA ASP A 45 16.90 -1.07 5.90
C ASP A 45 15.92 -2.17 6.31
N ILE A 46 15.61 -3.09 5.39
CA ILE A 46 14.82 -4.30 5.66
C ILE A 46 15.60 -5.23 6.60
N ASP A 47 16.88 -5.48 6.33
CA ASP A 47 17.72 -6.34 7.16
C ASP A 47 17.85 -5.78 8.58
N GLU A 48 18.08 -4.48 8.72
CA GLU A 48 18.12 -3.83 10.02
C GLU A 48 16.77 -3.95 10.76
N LEU A 49 15.65 -3.75 10.06
CA LEU A 49 14.32 -3.92 10.63
C LEU A 49 14.07 -5.36 11.10
N VAL A 50 14.51 -6.35 10.32
CA VAL A 50 14.43 -7.77 10.68
C VAL A 50 15.27 -8.06 11.92
N ASN A 51 16.49 -7.54 12.00
CA ASN A 51 17.36 -7.70 13.16
C ASN A 51 16.75 -7.07 14.43
N MET A 52 16.20 -5.85 14.35
CA MET A 52 15.49 -5.22 15.46
C MET A 52 14.23 -6.00 15.89
N SER A 53 13.61 -6.75 14.97
CA SER A 53 12.45 -7.59 15.28
C SER A 53 12.82 -8.82 16.12
N ALA A 54 14.06 -9.31 16.00
CA ALA A 54 14.53 -10.48 16.74
C ALA A 54 14.47 -10.26 18.26
N GLU A 55 14.82 -9.06 18.72
CA GLU A 55 14.73 -8.65 20.14
C GLU A 55 13.29 -8.67 20.68
N ASN A 56 12.31 -8.45 19.81
CA ASN A 56 10.89 -8.34 20.17
C ASN A 56 10.09 -9.61 19.88
N ARG A 57 10.67 -10.58 19.15
CA ARG A 57 10.02 -11.81 18.71
C ARG A 57 9.43 -12.58 19.89
N ASP A 58 10.23 -12.79 20.92
CA ASP A 58 9.80 -13.53 22.11
C ASP A 58 8.74 -12.78 22.92
N ARG A 59 8.76 -11.44 22.92
CA ARG A 59 7.79 -10.64 23.69
C ARG A 59 6.43 -10.59 23.02
N CYS A 60 6.40 -10.53 21.68
CA CYS A 60 5.16 -10.44 20.91
C CYS A 60 4.51 -11.80 20.62
N CYS A 61 5.29 -12.88 20.51
CA CYS A 61 4.79 -14.20 20.16
C CYS A 61 4.43 -15.09 21.36
N LYS A 62 4.73 -14.67 22.60
CA LYS A 62 4.61 -15.52 23.79
C LYS A 62 3.19 -15.96 24.18
N ASN A 63 2.11 -15.37 23.65
CA ASN A 63 0.74 -15.66 24.16
C ASN A 63 -0.42 -15.52 23.14
N LYS A 64 -0.18 -15.51 21.83
CA LYS A 64 -1.30 -15.51 20.87
C LYS A 64 -1.59 -16.93 20.40
N LYS A 65 -2.73 -17.50 20.85
CA LYS A 65 -3.47 -18.46 20.02
C LYS A 65 -3.58 -17.85 18.62
N TYR A 66 -3.35 -18.65 17.59
CA TYR A 66 -3.27 -18.32 16.16
C TYR A 66 -4.55 -17.68 15.56
N GLU A 67 -5.32 -16.91 16.32
CA GLU A 67 -6.50 -16.25 15.79
C GLU A 67 -6.08 -14.99 15.01
N ASN A 68 -6.14 -15.13 13.68
CA ASN A 68 -5.98 -14.08 12.69
C ASN A 68 -4.58 -13.44 12.63
N ILE A 69 -3.54 -14.26 12.46
CA ILE A 69 -2.36 -13.76 11.74
C ILE A 69 -2.87 -13.42 10.35
N LYS A 70 -3.05 -12.14 10.04
CA LYS A 70 -3.22 -11.70 8.65
C LYS A 70 -1.92 -12.05 7.95
N VAL A 71 -1.89 -13.23 7.33
CA VAL A 71 -0.78 -13.66 6.50
C VAL A 71 -0.72 -12.70 5.33
N PHE A 72 0.37 -11.96 5.23
CA PHE A 72 0.65 -11.19 4.04
C PHE A 72 1.08 -12.18 2.97
N PHE A 73 0.16 -12.54 2.08
CA PHE A 73 0.48 -13.39 0.94
C PHE A 73 1.21 -12.55 -0.10
N CYS A 74 2.36 -13.07 -0.55
CA CYS A 74 2.99 -12.60 -1.78
C CYS A 74 2.46 -13.49 -2.89
N ASN A 75 1.67 -12.92 -3.80
CA ASN A 75 1.31 -13.60 -5.02
C ASN A 75 2.37 -13.26 -6.09
N ASP A 76 3.05 -14.26 -6.63
CA ASP A 76 4.15 -14.08 -7.60
C ASP A 76 3.67 -13.41 -8.91
N THR A 77 2.37 -13.50 -9.23
CA THR A 77 1.81 -12.77 -10.38
C THR A 77 1.44 -11.32 -10.04
N GLU A 78 1.39 -10.97 -8.75
CA GLU A 78 0.93 -9.67 -8.23
C GLU A 78 1.94 -9.12 -7.18
N GLU A 79 3.24 -9.29 -7.44
CA GLU A 79 4.31 -8.92 -6.50
C GLU A 79 4.23 -7.45 -6.07
N ILE A 80 3.99 -6.55 -7.01
CA ILE A 80 3.94 -5.09 -6.76
C ILE A 80 2.76 -4.75 -5.84
N GLU A 81 1.58 -5.33 -6.10
CA GLU A 81 0.38 -5.12 -5.29
C GLU A 81 0.54 -5.76 -3.90
N SER A 82 1.18 -6.92 -3.83
CA SER A 82 1.52 -7.60 -2.58
C SER A 82 2.44 -6.74 -1.71
N LEU A 83 3.52 -6.19 -2.30
CA LEU A 83 4.47 -5.31 -1.60
C LEU A 83 3.82 -4.00 -1.16
N GLN A 84 3.00 -3.39 -2.02
CA GLN A 84 2.23 -2.21 -1.68
C GLN A 84 1.28 -2.48 -0.49
N SER A 85 0.50 -3.56 -0.57
CA SER A 85 -0.43 -3.96 0.48
C SER A 85 0.30 -4.21 1.80
N MET A 86 1.44 -4.88 1.75
CA MET A 86 2.30 -5.13 2.91
C MET A 86 2.76 -3.81 3.53
N ALA A 87 3.35 -2.90 2.74
CA ALA A 87 3.82 -1.59 3.22
C ALA A 87 2.67 -0.76 3.84
N CYS A 88 1.51 -0.74 3.20
CA CYS A 88 0.35 0.01 3.70
C CYS A 88 -0.24 -0.59 4.98
N ASN A 89 -0.30 -1.91 5.08
CA ASN A 89 -0.77 -2.58 6.29
C ASN A 89 0.22 -2.40 7.44
N MET A 90 1.52 -2.41 7.15
CA MET A 90 2.59 -2.21 8.12
C MET A 90 2.51 -0.79 8.74
N LEU A 91 2.30 0.25 7.93
CA LEU A 91 2.04 1.62 8.40
C LEU A 91 0.79 1.71 9.29
N ARG A 92 -0.28 0.96 8.98
CA ARG A 92 -1.51 0.94 9.79
C ARG A 92 -1.34 0.17 11.10
N PHE A 93 -0.54 -0.90 11.09
CA PHE A 93 -0.40 -1.83 12.22
C PHE A 93 0.39 -1.21 13.38
N PHE A 94 1.49 -0.52 13.09
CA PHE A 94 2.41 -0.06 14.13
C PHE A 94 1.94 1.15 14.95
N ASN A 95 0.94 1.87 14.45
CA ASN A 95 0.27 2.91 15.24
C ASN A 95 -0.56 2.31 16.39
N LYS A 96 -0.92 1.02 16.33
CA LYS A 96 -1.82 0.37 17.29
C LYS A 96 -1.12 -0.50 18.33
N GLN A 97 0.15 -0.86 18.10
CA GLN A 97 0.87 -1.81 18.96
C GLN A 97 1.85 -1.12 19.92
N ARG A 98 2.03 -1.72 21.11
CA ARG A 98 3.05 -1.36 22.10
C ARG A 98 4.43 -1.91 21.70
N ILE A 99 4.95 -1.43 20.57
CA ILE A 99 6.31 -1.70 20.08
C ILE A 99 7.25 -0.53 20.43
N SER A 100 8.57 -0.78 20.37
CA SER A 100 9.57 0.27 20.62
C SER A 100 9.44 1.41 19.60
N LYS A 101 9.74 2.64 20.04
CA LYS A 101 9.69 3.83 19.18
C LYS A 101 10.64 3.68 17.99
N ALA A 102 11.85 3.16 18.23
CA ALA A 102 12.85 2.93 17.19
C ALA A 102 12.35 1.94 16.13
N PHE A 103 11.78 0.79 16.56
CA PHE A 103 11.21 -0.19 15.64
C PHE A 103 10.06 0.41 14.81
N ARG A 104 9.18 1.19 15.45
CA ARG A 104 8.08 1.90 14.74
C ARG A 104 8.61 2.83 13.67
N GLN A 105 9.64 3.64 13.99
CA GLN A 105 10.23 4.58 13.05
C GLN A 105 10.90 3.88 11.89
N LYS A 106 11.70 2.83 12.16
CA LYS A 106 12.37 2.05 11.11
C LYS A 106 11.37 1.35 10.20
N ALA A 107 10.34 0.74 10.78
CA ALA A 107 9.27 0.12 10.01
C ALA A 107 8.51 1.11 9.12
N ALA A 108 8.21 2.30 9.64
CA ALA A 108 7.58 3.35 8.85
C ALA A 108 8.49 3.83 7.71
N PHE A 109 9.79 3.97 7.98
CA PHE A 109 10.79 4.32 6.98
C PHE A 109 10.84 3.29 5.85
N VAL A 110 11.00 2.01 6.18
CA VAL A 110 11.00 0.89 5.22
C VAL A 110 9.69 0.89 4.41
N SER A 111 8.54 1.00 5.07
CA SER A 111 7.25 0.97 4.38
C SER A 111 7.07 2.15 3.40
N CYS A 112 7.44 3.37 3.81
CA CYS A 112 7.40 4.54 2.94
C CYS A 112 8.39 4.43 1.77
N GLY A 113 9.61 3.96 2.04
CA GLY A 113 10.62 3.74 1.02
C GLY A 113 10.19 2.70 -0.01
N THR A 114 9.57 1.59 0.42
CA THR A 114 8.96 0.59 -0.48
C THR A 114 7.92 1.24 -1.40
N LEU A 115 7.00 2.03 -0.86
CA LEU A 115 6.00 2.72 -1.67
C LEU A 115 6.63 3.71 -2.67
N GLN A 116 7.71 4.39 -2.27
CA GLN A 116 8.43 5.31 -3.14
C GLN A 116 9.15 4.58 -4.29
N VAL A 117 9.82 3.46 -4.00
CA VAL A 117 10.50 2.64 -5.02
C VAL A 117 9.50 2.07 -6.02
N LEU A 118 8.35 1.62 -5.54
CA LEU A 118 7.27 1.07 -6.37
C LEU A 118 6.42 2.15 -7.05
N GLN A 119 6.63 3.44 -6.73
CA GLN A 119 5.78 4.56 -7.16
C GLN A 119 4.29 4.33 -6.87
N CYS A 120 4.01 3.74 -5.70
CA CYS A 120 2.69 3.39 -5.22
C CYS A 120 2.19 4.37 -4.15
N LYS A 121 0.89 4.40 -3.92
CA LYS A 121 0.26 5.10 -2.79
C LYS A 121 -0.66 4.16 -2.04
N CYS A 122 -0.78 4.33 -0.72
CA CYS A 122 -1.79 3.58 0.01
C CYS A 122 -3.20 4.07 -0.33
N GLU A 123 -4.11 3.13 -0.55
CA GLU A 123 -5.52 3.46 -0.62
C GLU A 123 -5.96 4.14 0.67
N ARG A 124 -6.64 5.29 0.53
CA ARG A 124 -7.28 5.93 1.67
C ARG A 124 -8.37 4.97 2.16
N PRO A 125 -8.47 4.69 3.47
CA PRO A 125 -9.58 3.92 3.98
C PRO A 125 -10.87 4.61 3.55
N LYS A 126 -11.72 3.91 2.80
CA LYS A 126 -13.10 4.36 2.58
C LYS A 126 -13.71 4.46 3.97
N LYS A 127 -14.11 5.66 4.39
CA LYS A 127 -14.99 5.79 5.55
C LYS A 127 -16.26 5.04 5.16
N GLU A 128 -16.50 3.87 5.76
CA GLU A 128 -17.83 3.28 5.75
C GLU A 128 -18.77 4.33 6.35
N LYS A 129 -19.80 4.69 5.57
CA LYS A 129 -20.86 5.62 5.99
C LYS A 129 -21.81 4.91 6.93
#